data_AF-A0A923J9W3-F1
#
_entry.id   AF-A0A923J9W3-F1
#
_cell.length_a   1.000
_cell.length_b   1.000
_cell.length_c   1.000
_cell.angle_alpha   90.00
_cell.angle_beta   90.00
_cell.angle_gamma   90.00
#
_symmetry.space_group_name_H-M   'P 1'
#
loop_
_entity.id
_entity.type
_entity.pdbx_description
1 polymer ?
#
loop_
_entity_poly.entity_id
_entity_poly.type
_entity_poly.pdbx_seq_one_letter_code
_entity_poly.pdbx_strand_id
1 'polypeptide(L)'
;MQALDDRGQLLKISEEVNAEPDLAAAANATGRIGDGAPALWFDNIRGFNDARVTMNTIGSWQNHAISLGLPPNTPVKKQIDEFIRRWDNFPVTPERRANPAWAENTVDGDDINLFDILPLFRLNDGDGGFYLDKACVVSRDPLDKDNFGKQNVGIYRMEVKGKRKLGLQPVPMHDIALHLHKAEERGEDLPIAITLGNDPIITLMGATPLKYDQSEYEMAGALRESPYPIATAPLTGFDVPRGSEVILEGVIEGRKREIEGPFGEFTGHYSGGRNMTVVRIDKVSYRSKPILNRSTSVCRGPRLTI
;
A
#
# COMPACT_ATOMS: atom_id res chain seq x y z
N MET A 1 -0.05 -11.39 -10.06
CA MET A 1 -1.43 -11.82 -10.39
C MET A 1 -1.42 -13.09 -11.24
N GLN A 2 -0.74 -13.12 -12.39
CA GLN A 2 -0.60 -14.34 -13.20
C GLN A 2 -0.17 -15.57 -12.37
N ALA A 3 0.84 -15.43 -11.52
CA ALA A 3 1.31 -16.52 -10.65
C ALA A 3 0.23 -17.08 -9.68
N LEU A 4 -0.73 -16.26 -9.25
CA LEU A 4 -1.86 -16.73 -8.44
C LEU A 4 -2.87 -17.49 -9.30
N ASP A 5 -3.16 -16.97 -10.50
CA ASP A 5 -4.08 -17.57 -11.47
C ASP A 5 -3.60 -18.96 -11.91
N ASP A 6 -2.33 -19.08 -12.31
CA ASP A 6 -1.69 -20.33 -12.73
C ASP A 6 -1.71 -21.42 -11.65
N ARG A 7 -1.83 -21.02 -10.38
CA ARG A 7 -1.84 -21.90 -9.21
C ARG A 7 -3.25 -22.12 -8.65
N GLY A 8 -4.30 -21.61 -9.31
CA GLY A 8 -5.68 -21.72 -8.85
C GLY A 8 -5.96 -20.97 -7.54
N GLN A 9 -5.18 -19.93 -7.25
CA GLN A 9 -5.27 -19.08 -6.06
C GLN A 9 -5.79 -17.67 -6.37
N LEU A 10 -6.45 -17.50 -7.53
CA LEU A 10 -7.11 -16.26 -7.94
C LEU A 10 -8.55 -16.55 -8.31
N LEU A 11 -9.50 -15.96 -7.57
CA LEU A 11 -10.91 -15.97 -7.91
C LEU A 11 -11.24 -14.68 -8.67
N LYS A 12 -11.61 -14.83 -9.95
CA LYS A 12 -12.01 -13.72 -10.82
C LYS A 12 -13.52 -13.53 -10.76
N ILE A 13 -13.94 -12.30 -10.49
CA ILE A 13 -15.33 -11.87 -10.38
C ILE A 13 -15.53 -10.81 -11.47
N SER A 14 -16.23 -11.20 -12.53
CA SER A 14 -16.44 -10.37 -13.73
C SER A 14 -17.86 -9.80 -13.86
N GLU A 15 -18.74 -10.14 -12.93
CA GLU A 15 -20.02 -9.45 -12.79
C GLU A 15 -19.82 -7.99 -12.37
N GLU A 16 -20.73 -7.10 -12.77
CA GLU A 16 -20.67 -5.71 -12.32
C GLU A 16 -20.95 -5.66 -10.81
N VAL A 17 -20.00 -5.10 -10.06
CA VAL A 17 -20.12 -4.90 -8.61
C VAL A 17 -20.05 -3.42 -8.26
N ASN A 18 -20.66 -3.03 -7.15
CA ASN A 18 -20.49 -1.71 -6.59
C ASN A 18 -19.26 -1.68 -5.66
N ALA A 19 -18.55 -0.56 -5.61
CA ALA A 19 -17.46 -0.37 -4.65
C ALA A 19 -17.95 -0.55 -3.19
N GLU A 20 -19.16 -0.06 -2.90
CA GLU A 20 -19.94 -0.39 -1.71
C GLU A 20 -21.34 -0.85 -2.11
N PRO A 21 -21.89 -1.90 -1.46
CA PRO A 21 -21.31 -2.68 -0.37
C PRO A 21 -20.45 -3.88 -0.82
N ASP A 22 -20.41 -4.19 -2.12
CA ASP A 22 -20.00 -5.51 -2.61
C ASP A 22 -18.51 -5.83 -2.36
N LEU A 23 -17.60 -4.89 -2.64
CA LEU A 23 -16.16 -5.10 -2.38
C LEU A 23 -15.86 -5.25 -0.89
N ALA A 24 -16.50 -4.44 -0.04
CA ALA A 24 -16.35 -4.53 1.41
C ALA A 24 -16.90 -5.86 1.96
N ALA A 25 -18.04 -6.33 1.45
CA ALA A 25 -18.62 -7.61 1.82
C ALA A 25 -17.69 -8.78 1.41
N ALA A 26 -17.11 -8.72 0.20
CA ALA A 26 -16.15 -9.71 -0.27
C ALA A 26 -14.85 -9.71 0.55
N ALA A 27 -14.38 -8.53 0.95
CA ALA A 27 -13.24 -8.36 1.87
C ALA A 27 -13.48 -9.10 3.20
N ASN A 28 -14.67 -8.91 3.77
CA ASN A 28 -15.11 -9.54 5.01
C ASN A 28 -15.27 -11.05 4.87
N ALA A 29 -15.88 -11.51 3.78
CA ALA A 29 -16.08 -12.93 3.51
C ALA A 29 -14.75 -13.66 3.36
N THR A 30 -13.79 -13.08 2.64
CA THR A 30 -12.48 -13.68 2.37
C THR A 30 -11.71 -13.97 3.66
N GLY A 31 -11.72 -13.02 4.61
CA GLY A 31 -11.10 -13.21 5.92
C GLY A 31 -11.72 -14.34 6.77
N ARG A 32 -12.91 -14.84 6.39
CA ARG A 32 -13.63 -15.94 7.07
C ARG A 32 -13.41 -17.31 6.42
N ILE A 33 -12.88 -17.37 5.19
CA ILE A 33 -12.64 -18.62 4.45
C ILE A 33 -11.50 -19.43 5.09
N GLY A 34 -10.53 -18.76 5.74
CA GLY A 34 -9.42 -19.40 6.46
C GLY A 34 -8.11 -19.42 5.67
N ASP A 35 -7.19 -20.30 6.08
CA ASP A 35 -5.76 -20.27 5.68
C ASP A 35 -5.48 -20.50 4.19
N GLY A 36 -6.48 -20.98 3.43
CA GLY A 36 -6.42 -21.22 1.98
C GLY A 36 -7.28 -20.27 1.14
N ALA A 37 -7.69 -19.14 1.72
CA ALA A 37 -8.50 -18.16 1.00
C ALA A 37 -7.77 -17.67 -0.28
N PRO A 38 -8.41 -17.73 -1.46
CA PRO A 38 -7.81 -17.25 -2.70
C PRO A 38 -7.71 -15.73 -2.70
N ALA A 39 -6.85 -15.18 -3.55
CA ALA A 39 -6.91 -13.76 -3.88
C ALA A 39 -8.20 -13.47 -4.67
N LEU A 40 -8.80 -12.32 -4.45
CA LEU A 40 -9.96 -11.88 -5.24
C LEU A 40 -9.51 -10.90 -6.32
N TRP A 41 -10.15 -10.98 -7.48
CA TRP A 41 -9.94 -10.10 -8.62
C TRP A 41 -11.28 -9.60 -9.13
N PHE A 42 -11.49 -8.29 -9.08
CA PHE A 42 -12.67 -7.61 -9.61
C PHE A 42 -12.24 -6.76 -10.80
N ASP A 43 -12.83 -7.01 -11.97
CA ASP A 43 -12.55 -6.26 -13.19
C ASP A 43 -13.69 -5.41 -13.73
N ASN A 44 -14.85 -5.43 -13.07
CA ASN A 44 -16.01 -4.63 -13.45
C ASN A 44 -16.61 -3.95 -12.22
N ILE A 45 -16.06 -2.79 -11.86
CA ILE A 45 -16.52 -1.99 -10.72
C ILE A 45 -17.32 -0.83 -11.27
N ARG A 46 -18.57 -0.68 -10.84
CA ARG A 46 -19.46 0.40 -11.30
C ARG A 46 -18.78 1.76 -11.13
N GLY A 47 -18.67 2.50 -12.24
CA GLY A 47 -18.00 3.81 -12.31
C GLY A 47 -16.50 3.75 -12.58
N PHE A 48 -15.88 2.57 -12.55
CA PHE A 48 -14.44 2.35 -12.70
C PHE A 48 -14.14 1.14 -13.61
N ASN A 49 -14.67 1.14 -14.83
CA ASN A 49 -14.58 -0.01 -15.75
C ASN A 49 -13.14 -0.32 -16.23
N ASP A 50 -12.25 0.66 -16.16
CA ASP A 50 -10.84 0.48 -16.51
C ASP A 50 -9.94 0.14 -15.32
N ALA A 51 -10.40 0.34 -14.09
CA ALA A 51 -9.66 -0.04 -12.89
C ALA A 51 -10.04 -1.45 -12.43
N ARG A 52 -9.10 -2.14 -11.78
CA ARG A 52 -9.34 -3.41 -11.11
C ARG A 52 -9.05 -3.28 -9.63
N VAL A 53 -9.78 -4.04 -8.83
CA VAL A 53 -9.49 -4.21 -7.41
C VAL A 53 -9.07 -5.64 -7.16
N THR A 54 -7.96 -5.81 -6.45
CA THR A 54 -7.52 -7.10 -5.96
C THR A 54 -7.49 -7.11 -4.45
N MET A 55 -7.79 -8.26 -3.86
CA MET A 55 -7.81 -8.43 -2.41
C MET A 55 -7.14 -9.72 -2.02
N ASN A 56 -6.70 -9.81 -0.76
CA ASN A 56 -6.13 -11.03 -0.19
C ASN A 56 -4.89 -11.57 -0.94
N THR A 57 -4.14 -10.70 -1.62
CA THR A 57 -3.00 -11.09 -2.47
C THR A 57 -1.81 -11.69 -1.70
N ILE A 58 -1.74 -11.46 -0.39
CA ILE A 58 -0.75 -12.02 0.55
C ILE A 58 -1.39 -12.44 1.90
N GLY A 59 -2.72 -12.55 1.97
CA GLY A 59 -3.43 -12.77 3.24
C GLY A 59 -3.62 -14.24 3.62
N SER A 60 -3.26 -15.18 2.74
CA SER A 60 -3.25 -16.62 3.00
C SER A 60 -1.83 -17.18 2.93
N TRP A 61 -1.55 -18.28 3.65
CA TRP A 61 -0.22 -18.91 3.61
C TRP A 61 0.14 -19.46 2.23
N GLN A 62 -0.87 -19.82 1.42
CA GLN A 62 -0.67 -20.24 0.03
C GLN A 62 -0.27 -19.06 -0.84
N ASN A 63 -0.93 -17.90 -0.70
CA ASN A 63 -0.59 -16.69 -1.45
C ASN A 63 0.77 -16.13 -1.03
N HIS A 64 1.10 -16.18 0.25
CA HIS A 64 2.42 -15.84 0.77
C HIS A 64 3.52 -16.72 0.13
N ALA A 65 3.32 -18.04 0.08
CA ALA A 65 4.26 -18.95 -0.59
C ALA A 65 4.46 -18.58 -2.07
N ILE A 66 3.36 -18.33 -2.79
CA ILE A 66 3.40 -17.92 -4.21
C ILE A 66 4.16 -16.60 -4.38
N SER A 67 3.99 -15.64 -3.46
CA SER A 67 4.70 -14.37 -3.49
C SER A 67 6.23 -14.53 -3.41
N LEU A 68 6.69 -15.57 -2.70
CA LEU A 68 8.10 -15.96 -2.61
C LEU A 68 8.55 -16.87 -3.77
N GLY A 69 7.68 -17.18 -4.73
CA GLY A 69 7.97 -18.12 -5.82
C GLY A 69 7.95 -19.60 -5.40
N LEU A 70 7.43 -19.90 -4.21
CA LEU A 70 7.33 -21.26 -3.67
C LEU A 70 6.02 -21.93 -4.11
N PRO A 71 5.94 -23.28 -4.11
CA PRO A 71 4.68 -23.99 -4.30
C PRO A 71 3.63 -23.57 -3.24
N PRO A 72 2.33 -23.47 -3.58
CA PRO A 72 1.30 -23.01 -2.64
C PRO A 72 1.15 -23.89 -1.39
N ASN A 73 1.41 -25.19 -1.50
CA ASN A 73 1.32 -26.14 -0.40
C ASN A 73 2.61 -26.23 0.43
N THR A 74 3.54 -25.28 0.29
CA THR A 74 4.79 -25.28 1.06
C THR A 74 4.47 -25.08 2.54
N PRO A 75 4.91 -25.98 3.45
CA PRO A 75 4.67 -25.84 4.88
C PRO A 75 5.19 -24.50 5.42
N VAL A 76 4.44 -23.86 6.32
CA VAL A 76 4.78 -22.53 6.89
C VAL A 76 6.22 -22.47 7.41
N LYS A 77 6.68 -23.51 8.11
CA LYS A 77 8.07 -23.58 8.58
C LYS A 77 9.09 -23.41 7.44
N LYS A 78 8.90 -24.09 6.31
CA LYS A 78 9.80 -23.97 5.16
C LYS A 78 9.72 -22.60 4.49
N GLN A 79 8.56 -21.95 4.52
CA GLN A 79 8.42 -20.57 4.04
C GLN A 79 9.23 -19.60 4.92
N ILE A 80 9.19 -19.80 6.24
CA ILE A 80 9.99 -19.02 7.20
C ILE A 80 11.49 -19.29 7.01
N ASP A 81 11.89 -20.56 6.88
CA ASP A 81 13.29 -20.93 6.64
C ASP A 81 13.82 -20.27 5.36
N GLU A 82 13.02 -20.25 4.28
CA GLU A 82 13.36 -19.58 3.03
C GLU A 82 13.43 -18.06 3.17
N PHE A 83 12.49 -17.47 3.92
CA PHE A 83 12.50 -16.04 4.21
C PHE A 83 13.79 -15.65 4.95
N ILE A 84 14.18 -16.40 5.98
CA ILE A 84 15.42 -16.18 6.73
C ILE A 84 16.64 -16.33 5.81
N ARG A 85 16.69 -17.40 4.99
CA ARG A 85 17.80 -17.60 4.06
C ARG A 85 17.96 -16.43 3.08
N ARG A 86 16.85 -15.88 2.57
CA ARG A 86 16.89 -14.72 1.66
C ARG A 86 17.21 -13.43 2.38
N TRP A 87 16.77 -13.28 3.63
CA TRP A 87 17.11 -12.16 4.48
C TRP A 87 18.62 -12.01 4.67
N ASP A 88 19.33 -13.13 4.83
CA ASP A 88 20.79 -13.16 4.97
C ASP A 88 21.56 -12.67 3.72
N ASN A 89 20.89 -12.54 2.57
CA ASN A 89 21.49 -11.99 1.35
C ASN A 89 21.45 -10.45 1.29
N PHE A 90 20.88 -9.79 2.30
CA PHE A 90 20.87 -8.33 2.38
C PHE A 90 22.30 -7.77 2.55
N PRO A 91 22.67 -6.67 1.85
CA PRO A 91 21.86 -5.88 0.92
C PRO A 91 22.01 -6.31 -0.55
N VAL A 92 20.93 -6.20 -1.33
CA VAL A 92 20.95 -6.34 -2.80
C VAL A 92 20.65 -5.01 -3.45
N THR A 93 21.60 -4.46 -4.21
CA THR A 93 21.43 -3.15 -4.87
C THR A 93 20.22 -3.16 -5.82
N PRO A 94 19.28 -2.21 -5.68
CA PRO A 94 18.12 -2.11 -6.57
C PRO A 94 18.52 -1.57 -7.94
N GLU A 95 17.68 -1.83 -8.93
CA GLU A 95 17.93 -1.43 -10.31
C GLU A 95 17.02 -0.27 -10.70
N ARG A 96 17.61 0.88 -11.06
CA ARG A 96 16.87 2.00 -11.65
C ARG A 96 16.53 1.71 -13.10
N ARG A 97 15.25 1.76 -13.43
CA ARG A 97 14.74 1.56 -14.79
C ARG A 97 13.84 2.71 -15.21
N ALA A 98 14.08 3.24 -16.40
CA ALA A 98 13.25 4.27 -17.02
C ALA A 98 11.91 3.71 -17.53
N ASN A 99 11.04 4.62 -17.98
CA ASN A 99 9.75 4.33 -18.62
C ASN A 99 8.87 3.38 -17.78
N PRO A 100 8.49 3.77 -16.55
CA PRO A 100 7.54 3.00 -15.76
C PRO A 100 6.14 3.10 -16.38
N ALA A 101 5.36 2.02 -16.31
CA ALA A 101 4.00 2.00 -16.88
C ALA A 101 3.05 2.98 -16.18
N TRP A 102 3.29 3.32 -14.90
CA TRP A 102 2.49 4.33 -14.21
C TRP A 102 2.69 5.75 -14.75
N ALA A 103 3.67 6.00 -15.63
CA ALA A 103 3.84 7.29 -16.29
C ALA A 103 2.97 7.46 -17.55
N GLU A 104 2.10 6.49 -17.88
CA GLU A 104 1.18 6.56 -19.01
C GLU A 104 0.19 7.73 -18.90
N ASN A 105 -0.34 7.99 -17.70
CA ASN A 105 -1.29 9.06 -17.45
C ASN A 105 -0.82 9.89 -16.26
N THR A 106 -0.98 11.22 -16.35
CA THR A 106 -0.65 12.15 -15.27
C THR A 106 -1.70 13.23 -15.12
N VAL A 107 -2.02 13.59 -13.87
CA VAL A 107 -2.90 14.70 -13.52
C VAL A 107 -2.22 15.52 -12.43
N ASP A 108 -2.30 16.84 -12.52
CA ASP A 108 -1.55 17.76 -11.67
C ASP A 108 -2.46 18.81 -11.01
N GLY A 109 -2.07 19.30 -9.84
CA GLY A 109 -2.65 20.49 -9.22
C GLY A 109 -4.14 20.39 -8.87
N ASP A 110 -4.93 21.32 -9.41
CA ASP A 110 -6.35 21.47 -9.09
C ASP A 110 -7.27 20.53 -9.89
N ASP A 111 -6.75 19.94 -10.99
CA ASP A 111 -7.48 18.98 -11.82
C ASP A 111 -7.55 17.59 -11.17
N ILE A 112 -6.76 17.36 -10.11
CA ILE A 112 -6.74 16.09 -9.39
C ILE A 112 -8.07 15.89 -8.66
N ASN A 113 -8.74 14.78 -8.99
CA ASN A 113 -9.86 14.26 -8.22
C ASN A 113 -9.66 12.76 -7.91
N LEU A 114 -9.20 12.45 -6.70
CA LEU A 114 -8.98 11.08 -6.24
C LEU A 114 -10.25 10.21 -6.30
N PHE A 115 -11.43 10.81 -6.18
CA PHE A 115 -12.72 10.10 -6.28
C PHE A 115 -13.05 9.66 -7.70
N ASP A 116 -12.41 10.23 -8.73
CA ASP A 116 -12.59 9.82 -10.14
C ASP A 116 -11.51 8.82 -10.59
N ILE A 117 -10.35 8.84 -9.92
CA ILE A 117 -9.17 8.04 -10.30
C ILE A 117 -9.15 6.69 -9.58
N LEU A 118 -9.62 6.63 -8.33
CA LEU A 118 -9.49 5.45 -7.48
C LEU A 118 -10.88 4.90 -7.12
N PRO A 119 -11.16 3.58 -7.26
CA PRO A 119 -12.32 2.94 -6.65
C PRO A 119 -12.19 2.92 -5.12
N LEU A 120 -12.62 4.01 -4.49
CA LEU A 120 -12.59 4.24 -3.05
C LEU A 120 -13.83 3.63 -2.38
N PHE A 121 -13.61 2.91 -1.28
CA PHE A 121 -14.67 2.31 -0.47
C PHE A 121 -14.23 2.17 0.99
N ARG A 122 -15.19 2.12 1.90
CA ARG A 122 -14.98 1.79 3.32
C ARG A 122 -14.73 0.31 3.45
N LEU A 123 -13.64 -0.05 4.14
CA LEU A 123 -13.28 -1.45 4.30
C LEU A 123 -14.17 -2.11 5.37
N ASN A 124 -14.53 -1.34 6.40
CA ASN A 124 -15.39 -1.75 7.49
C ASN A 124 -16.58 -0.80 7.61
N ASP A 125 -17.75 -1.31 8.02
CA ASP A 125 -19.00 -0.53 8.07
C ASP A 125 -18.92 0.76 8.91
N GLY A 126 -18.17 0.69 10.02
CA GLY A 126 -17.94 1.81 10.93
C GLY A 126 -16.75 2.71 10.60
N ASP A 127 -16.09 2.56 9.45
CA ASP A 127 -15.00 3.46 9.05
C ASP A 127 -15.53 4.89 8.81
N GLY A 128 -14.77 5.90 9.26
CA GLY A 128 -15.15 7.32 9.17
C GLY A 128 -15.13 7.89 7.74
N GLY A 129 -14.45 7.22 6.81
CA GLY A 129 -14.29 7.64 5.43
C GLY A 129 -13.69 6.54 4.57
N PHE A 130 -13.33 6.88 3.32
CA PHE A 130 -12.65 5.92 2.45
C PHE A 130 -11.17 5.86 2.78
N TYR A 131 -10.59 4.67 2.78
CA TYR A 131 -9.19 4.48 3.15
C TYR A 131 -8.33 3.99 2.00
N LEU A 132 -7.05 4.35 1.99
CA LEU A 132 -5.98 3.67 1.28
C LEU A 132 -5.21 2.85 2.30
N ASP A 133 -5.41 1.54 2.33
CA ASP A 133 -5.02 0.66 3.45
C ASP A 133 -3.75 -0.16 3.18
N LYS A 134 -3.34 -0.30 1.90
CA LYS A 134 -2.09 -0.94 1.47
C LYS A 134 -1.15 0.02 0.73
N ALA A 135 -1.16 1.28 1.14
CA ALA A 135 -0.34 2.28 0.49
C ALA A 135 1.09 2.24 1.05
N CYS A 136 2.09 2.10 0.17
CA CYS A 136 3.49 2.27 0.55
C CYS A 136 3.87 3.74 0.39
N VAL A 137 4.18 4.40 1.50
CA VAL A 137 4.55 5.82 1.56
C VAL A 137 6.08 5.92 1.64
N VAL A 138 6.64 6.60 0.65
CA VAL A 138 8.06 6.88 0.50
C VAL A 138 8.36 8.27 1.06
N SER A 139 9.34 8.35 1.95
CA SER A 139 9.85 9.61 2.49
C SER A 139 11.37 9.54 2.65
N ARG A 140 12.03 10.71 2.69
CA ARG A 140 13.47 10.81 2.96
C ARG A 140 13.72 11.65 4.20
N ASP A 141 14.82 11.37 4.88
CA ASP A 141 15.29 12.22 5.98
C ASP A 141 15.53 13.64 5.44
N PRO A 142 14.82 14.68 5.94
CA PRO A 142 15.02 16.04 5.47
C PRO A 142 16.43 16.57 5.76
N LEU A 143 17.17 15.96 6.70
CA LEU A 143 18.56 16.29 7.04
C LEU A 143 19.59 15.55 6.17
N ASP A 144 19.20 14.51 5.44
CA ASP A 144 20.11 13.67 4.66
C ASP A 144 19.41 13.13 3.39
N LYS A 145 18.97 14.08 2.54
CA LYS A 145 18.06 13.81 1.39
C LYS A 145 18.69 12.99 0.26
N ASP A 146 20.02 12.90 0.23
CA ASP A 146 20.77 12.17 -0.81
C ASP A 146 21.14 10.74 -0.38
N ASN A 147 20.91 10.40 0.89
CA ASN A 147 21.21 9.07 1.42
C ASN A 147 20.09 8.08 1.06
N PHE A 148 20.39 7.23 0.09
CA PHE A 148 19.46 6.18 -0.37
C PHE A 148 19.03 5.23 0.76
N GLY A 149 19.94 4.89 1.68
CA GLY A 149 19.65 3.99 2.81
C GLY A 149 18.69 4.57 3.84
N LYS A 150 18.49 5.90 3.84
CA LYS A 150 17.53 6.60 4.72
C LYS A 150 16.23 6.98 4.00
N GLN A 151 16.02 6.46 2.80
CA GLN A 151 14.73 6.56 2.14
C GLN A 151 13.82 5.45 2.66
N ASN A 152 12.89 5.80 3.54
CA ASN A 152 11.92 4.88 4.13
C ASN A 152 10.79 4.58 3.15
N VAL A 153 10.36 3.33 3.11
CA VAL A 153 9.14 2.87 2.44
C VAL A 153 8.27 2.13 3.45
N GLY A 154 7.29 2.80 4.04
CA GLY A 154 6.41 2.19 5.04
C GLY A 154 5.00 1.99 4.55
N ILE A 155 4.27 1.00 5.08
CA ILE A 155 2.83 0.88 4.88
C ILE A 155 2.09 1.73 5.90
N TYR A 156 1.19 2.58 5.39
CA TYR A 156 0.33 3.40 6.21
C TYR A 156 -1.08 3.40 5.67
N ARG A 157 -2.05 3.40 6.58
CA ARG A 157 -3.42 3.73 6.22
C ARG A 157 -3.56 5.23 6.01
N MET A 158 -4.36 5.63 5.03
CA MET A 158 -4.68 7.03 4.79
C MET A 158 -6.16 7.21 4.48
N GLU A 159 -6.82 8.12 5.20
CA GLU A 159 -8.21 8.48 4.92
C GLU A 159 -8.26 9.47 3.75
N VAL A 160 -9.12 9.26 2.77
CA VAL A 160 -9.37 10.21 1.68
C VAL A 160 -10.38 11.24 2.14
N LYS A 161 -9.92 12.48 2.31
CA LYS A 161 -10.70 13.58 2.90
C LYS A 161 -11.22 14.59 1.89
N GLY A 162 -10.78 14.49 0.64
CA GLY A 162 -11.16 15.41 -0.44
C GLY A 162 -10.46 15.07 -1.74
N LYS A 163 -10.74 15.86 -2.78
CA LYS A 163 -10.26 15.62 -4.16
C LYS A 163 -8.75 15.39 -4.27
N ARG A 164 -7.96 16.05 -3.41
CA ARG A 164 -6.49 15.91 -3.35
C ARG A 164 -5.94 15.94 -1.92
N LYS A 165 -6.78 15.58 -0.94
CA LYS A 165 -6.45 15.67 0.49
C LYS A 165 -6.57 14.31 1.14
N LEU A 166 -5.53 13.88 1.87
CA LEU A 166 -5.56 12.68 2.69
C LEU A 166 -5.27 13.01 4.17
N GLY A 167 -5.76 12.16 5.07
CA GLY A 167 -5.32 12.09 6.46
C GLY A 167 -4.36 10.91 6.62
N LEU A 168 -3.20 11.12 7.26
CA LEU A 168 -2.21 10.08 7.53
C LEU A 168 -1.96 10.00 9.03
N GLN A 169 -1.89 8.78 9.56
CA GLN A 169 -1.42 8.55 10.93
C GLN A 169 0.07 8.16 10.96
N PRO A 170 0.99 9.11 11.26
CA PRO A 170 2.37 8.77 11.55
C PRO A 170 2.48 8.29 13.00
N VAL A 171 2.58 6.98 13.21
CA VAL A 171 2.86 6.44 14.55
C VAL A 171 4.30 6.84 14.94
N PRO A 172 4.54 7.39 16.15
CA PRO A 172 5.85 7.94 16.53
C PRO A 172 7.06 7.00 16.40
N MET A 173 6.81 5.68 16.45
CA MET A 173 7.86 4.67 16.31
C MET A 173 8.26 4.39 14.86
N HIS A 174 7.54 4.94 13.87
CA HIS A 174 7.81 4.73 12.46
C HIS A 174 8.68 5.87 11.90
N ASP A 175 9.53 5.57 10.92
CA ASP A 175 10.52 6.52 10.41
C ASP A 175 9.89 7.77 9.78
N ILE A 176 8.69 7.65 9.18
CA ILE A 176 7.96 8.81 8.66
C ILE A 176 7.63 9.84 9.76
N ALA A 177 7.40 9.40 11.00
CA ALA A 177 7.14 10.30 12.10
C ALA A 177 8.42 11.05 12.53
N LEU A 178 9.58 10.37 12.47
CA LEU A 178 10.89 10.98 12.68
C LEU A 178 11.22 12.01 11.59
N HIS A 179 10.98 11.65 10.32
CA HIS A 179 11.16 12.56 9.18
C HIS A 179 10.26 13.78 9.29
N LEU A 180 8.99 13.58 9.65
CA LEU A 180 8.04 14.66 9.83
C LEU A 180 8.46 15.58 10.99
N HIS A 181 8.87 15.00 12.12
CA HIS A 181 9.31 15.80 13.26
C HIS A 181 10.49 16.72 12.88
N LYS A 182 11.51 16.17 12.22
CA LYS A 182 12.66 16.95 11.72
C LYS A 182 12.25 18.04 10.71
N ALA A 183 11.28 17.76 9.84
CA ALA A 183 10.76 18.76 8.90
C ALA A 183 10.00 19.88 9.63
N GLU A 184 9.15 19.52 10.60
CA GLU A 184 8.38 20.48 11.40
C GLU A 184 9.25 21.36 12.29
N GLU A 185 10.36 20.84 12.82
CA GLU A 185 11.38 21.62 13.55
C GLU A 185 11.99 22.71 12.67
N ARG A 186 12.13 22.44 11.36
CA ARG A 186 12.62 23.39 10.37
C ARG A 186 11.53 24.31 9.80
N GLY A 187 10.27 24.08 10.16
CA GLY A 187 9.13 24.80 9.60
C GLY A 187 8.87 24.47 8.14
N GLU A 188 9.29 23.28 7.69
CA GLU A 188 9.10 22.78 6.32
C GLU A 188 7.99 21.72 6.29
N ASP A 189 7.32 21.60 5.14
CA ASP A 189 6.49 20.45 4.83
C ASP A 189 7.38 19.24 4.50
N LEU A 190 6.88 18.01 4.72
CA LEU A 190 7.62 16.79 4.37
C LEU A 190 7.16 16.28 2.98
N PRO A 191 8.03 16.29 1.95
CA PRO A 191 7.69 15.67 0.67
C PRO A 191 7.51 14.17 0.82
N ILE A 192 6.47 13.63 0.20
CA ILE A 192 6.17 12.20 0.18
C ILE A 192 5.70 11.73 -1.19
N ALA A 193 5.99 10.45 -1.50
CA ALA A 193 5.40 9.76 -2.63
C ALA A 193 4.65 8.53 -2.13
N ILE A 194 3.39 8.40 -2.51
CA ILE A 194 2.49 7.31 -2.11
C ILE A 194 2.34 6.40 -3.31
N THR A 195 2.55 5.10 -3.12
CA THR A 195 2.47 4.10 -4.19
C THR A 195 1.40 3.07 -3.87
N LEU A 196 0.57 2.77 -4.87
CA LEU A 196 -0.57 1.85 -4.77
C LEU A 196 -0.47 0.74 -5.84
N GLY A 197 -1.05 -0.42 -5.54
CA GLY A 197 -0.99 -1.58 -6.43
C GLY A 197 0.42 -2.16 -6.55
N ASN A 198 1.18 -2.10 -5.46
CA ASN A 198 2.58 -2.52 -5.44
C ASN A 198 2.74 -4.04 -5.51
N ASP A 199 3.95 -4.46 -5.87
CA ASP A 199 4.41 -5.84 -5.75
C ASP A 199 4.25 -6.34 -4.29
N PRO A 200 3.87 -7.61 -4.07
CA PRO A 200 3.67 -8.15 -2.74
C PRO A 200 4.94 -8.09 -1.87
N ILE A 201 6.14 -8.18 -2.45
CA ILE A 201 7.39 -8.17 -1.69
C ILE A 201 7.66 -6.79 -1.09
N ILE A 202 7.53 -5.70 -1.85
CA ILE A 202 7.73 -4.36 -1.27
C ILE A 202 6.63 -4.01 -0.26
N THR A 203 5.42 -4.52 -0.47
CA THR A 203 4.32 -4.40 0.49
C THR A 203 4.69 -5.11 1.80
N LEU A 204 5.24 -6.34 1.72
CA LEU A 204 5.72 -7.04 2.90
C LEU A 204 6.88 -6.30 3.59
N MET A 205 7.82 -5.76 2.83
CA MET A 205 8.95 -5.00 3.38
C MET A 205 8.54 -3.69 4.02
N GLY A 206 7.58 -2.96 3.47
CA GLY A 206 7.07 -1.76 4.13
C GLY A 206 6.26 -2.00 5.40
N ALA A 207 5.90 -3.25 5.69
CA ALA A 207 5.32 -3.67 6.98
C ALA A 207 6.37 -4.24 7.95
N THR A 208 7.63 -4.39 7.51
CA THR A 208 8.69 -5.02 8.30
C THR A 208 9.53 -3.96 9.01
N PRO A 209 9.79 -4.10 10.32
CA PRO A 209 10.62 -3.14 11.05
C PRO A 209 12.10 -3.35 10.71
N LEU A 210 12.59 -2.67 9.69
CA LEU A 210 14.01 -2.56 9.38
C LEU A 210 14.69 -1.50 10.26
N LYS A 211 16.03 -1.49 10.27
CA LYS A 211 16.76 -0.39 10.90
C LYS A 211 16.64 0.88 10.05
N TYR A 212 16.74 2.03 10.69
CA TYR A 212 16.62 3.37 10.08
C TYR A 212 17.58 3.62 8.90
N ASP A 213 18.70 2.90 8.84
CA ASP A 213 19.74 3.00 7.80
C ASP A 213 19.70 1.84 6.79
N GLN A 214 18.65 1.02 6.80
CA GLN A 214 18.45 -0.10 5.89
C GLN A 214 17.32 0.18 4.91
N SER A 215 17.61 0.08 3.61
CA SER A 215 16.59 0.30 2.59
C SER A 215 15.67 -0.90 2.42
N GLU A 216 14.35 -0.66 2.43
CA GLU A 216 13.35 -1.67 2.10
C GLU A 216 13.50 -2.17 0.66
N TYR A 217 14.02 -1.36 -0.27
CA TYR A 217 14.27 -1.79 -1.64
C TYR A 217 15.42 -2.79 -1.74
N GLU A 218 16.46 -2.60 -0.93
CA GLU A 218 17.59 -3.53 -0.89
C GLU A 218 17.18 -4.87 -0.27
N MET A 219 16.35 -4.82 0.78
CA MET A 219 15.77 -6.03 1.38
C MET A 219 14.76 -6.70 0.46
N ALA A 220 13.94 -5.92 -0.26
CA ALA A 220 13.05 -6.45 -1.28
C ALA A 220 13.83 -7.15 -2.39
N GLY A 221 14.99 -6.62 -2.79
CA GLY A 221 15.90 -7.27 -3.74
C GLY A 221 16.43 -8.61 -3.21
N ALA A 222 16.78 -8.67 -1.92
CA ALA A 222 17.23 -9.90 -1.26
C ALA A 222 16.13 -10.97 -1.22
N LEU A 223 14.91 -10.61 -0.82
CA LEU A 223 13.76 -11.52 -0.80
C LEU A 223 13.29 -11.97 -2.18
N ARG A 224 13.50 -11.14 -3.20
CA ARG A 224 13.17 -11.44 -4.59
C ARG A 224 14.29 -12.18 -5.31
N GLU A 225 15.43 -12.37 -4.64
CA GLU A 225 16.68 -12.94 -5.19
C GLU A 225 17.13 -12.29 -6.51
N SER A 226 16.72 -11.03 -6.71
CA SER A 226 16.97 -10.25 -7.92
C SER A 226 16.83 -8.76 -7.61
N PRO A 227 17.61 -7.87 -8.26
CA PRO A 227 17.52 -6.43 -8.03
C PRO A 227 16.08 -5.91 -8.14
N TYR A 228 15.64 -5.17 -7.13
CA TYR A 228 14.29 -4.62 -7.12
C TYR A 228 14.19 -3.44 -8.11
N PRO A 229 13.25 -3.45 -9.08
CA PRO A 229 13.16 -2.40 -10.08
C PRO A 229 12.47 -1.15 -9.52
N ILE A 230 13.22 -0.05 -9.48
CA ILE A 230 12.77 1.27 -9.04
C ILE A 230 12.78 2.27 -10.20
N ALA A 231 11.98 3.33 -10.07
CA ALA A 231 11.91 4.44 -11.00
C ALA A 231 11.85 5.76 -10.22
N THR A 232 12.26 6.86 -10.85
CA THR A 232 12.26 8.18 -10.21
C THR A 232 10.90 8.85 -10.38
N ALA A 233 10.30 9.26 -9.27
CA ALA A 233 9.03 9.96 -9.25
C ALA A 233 9.21 11.40 -9.80
N PRO A 234 8.34 11.87 -10.71
CA PRO A 234 8.58 13.08 -11.49
C PRO A 234 8.51 14.39 -10.69
N LEU A 235 7.74 14.46 -9.60
CA LEU A 235 7.62 15.69 -8.79
C LEU A 235 8.64 15.71 -7.63
N THR A 236 8.72 14.62 -6.88
CA THR A 236 9.53 14.52 -5.65
C THR A 236 10.98 14.11 -5.90
N GLY A 237 11.27 13.47 -7.04
CA GLY A 237 12.59 12.89 -7.31
C GLY A 237 12.89 11.63 -6.47
N PHE A 238 11.90 11.08 -5.77
CA PHE A 238 12.07 9.89 -4.94
C PHE A 238 12.17 8.62 -5.77
N ASP A 239 12.88 7.62 -5.25
CA ASP A 239 12.91 6.30 -5.85
C ASP A 239 11.64 5.54 -5.41
N VAL A 240 10.74 5.27 -6.36
CA VAL A 240 9.46 4.57 -6.17
C VAL A 240 9.46 3.22 -6.89
N PRO A 241 8.61 2.24 -6.52
CA PRO A 241 8.53 0.99 -7.24
C PRO A 241 8.13 1.23 -8.70
N ARG A 242 8.95 0.74 -9.66
CA ARG A 242 8.63 0.82 -11.09
C ARG A 242 7.33 0.08 -11.41
N GLY A 243 7.08 -1.00 -10.67
CA GLY A 243 5.93 -1.88 -10.82
C GLY A 243 4.61 -1.34 -10.28
N SER A 244 4.57 -0.15 -9.65
CA SER A 244 3.35 0.42 -9.09
C SER A 244 2.27 0.67 -10.16
N GLU A 245 1.02 0.68 -9.73
CA GLU A 245 -0.15 0.90 -10.57
C GLU A 245 -0.57 2.38 -10.53
N VAL A 246 -0.46 3.00 -9.36
CA VAL A 246 -0.71 4.44 -9.14
C VAL A 246 0.36 5.02 -8.21
N ILE A 247 0.82 6.24 -8.52
CA ILE A 247 1.71 7.06 -7.70
C ILE A 247 0.99 8.38 -7.39
N LEU A 248 0.93 8.75 -6.12
CA LEU A 248 0.45 10.07 -5.67
C LEU A 248 1.64 10.80 -5.04
N GLU A 249 1.99 11.97 -5.55
CA GLU A 249 3.10 12.78 -5.06
C GLU A 249 2.57 14.06 -4.44
N GLY A 250 3.20 14.49 -3.36
CA GLY A 250 2.83 15.72 -2.67
C GLY A 250 3.59 15.89 -1.37
N VAL A 251 2.92 16.45 -0.37
CA VAL A 251 3.55 16.78 0.92
C VAL A 251 2.64 16.46 2.10
N ILE A 252 3.25 16.11 3.23
CA ILE A 252 2.61 16.23 4.54
C ILE A 252 2.74 17.69 4.97
N GLU A 253 1.60 18.36 5.14
CA GLU A 253 1.54 19.75 5.60
C GLU A 253 2.03 19.83 7.05
N GLY A 254 3.15 20.51 7.26
CA GLY A 254 3.78 20.66 8.56
C GLY A 254 2.87 21.39 9.54
N ARG A 255 2.82 20.91 10.79
CA ARG A 255 2.05 21.48 11.92
C ARG A 255 0.54 21.60 11.69
N LYS A 256 0.02 21.08 10.58
CA LYS A 256 -1.40 21.01 10.30
C LYS A 256 -1.94 19.65 10.72
N ARG A 257 -3.06 19.65 11.43
CA ARG A 257 -3.74 18.43 11.86
C ARG A 257 -5.24 18.57 11.66
N GLU A 258 -5.89 17.48 11.27
CA GLU A 258 -7.34 17.37 11.17
C GLU A 258 -7.80 16.03 11.73
N ILE A 259 -9.08 15.91 12.10
CA ILE A 259 -9.65 14.64 12.57
C ILE A 259 -9.58 13.60 11.44
N GLU A 260 -9.07 12.42 11.77
CA GLU A 260 -9.02 11.22 10.94
C GLU A 260 -9.55 10.05 11.77
N GLY A 261 -10.25 9.10 11.12
CA GLY A 261 -10.89 7.98 11.81
C GLY A 261 -12.37 8.24 12.13
N PRO A 262 -13.08 7.24 12.71
CA PRO A 262 -12.57 5.95 13.19
C PRO A 262 -12.17 4.98 12.08
N PHE A 263 -11.29 4.03 12.38
CA PHE A 263 -10.87 2.97 11.44
C PHE A 263 -10.82 1.60 12.13
N GLY A 264 -11.28 0.55 11.45
CA GLY A 264 -11.17 -0.82 11.94
C GLY A 264 -9.71 -1.31 11.97
N GLU A 265 -9.15 -1.52 13.15
CA GLU A 265 -7.75 -1.89 13.35
C GLU A 265 -7.48 -3.39 13.18
N PHE A 266 -6.22 -3.73 12.92
CA PHE A 266 -5.72 -5.11 12.88
C PHE A 266 -5.97 -5.89 14.18
N THR A 267 -6.16 -5.21 15.31
CA THR A 267 -6.52 -5.80 16.60
C THR A 267 -7.98 -6.23 16.70
N GLY A 268 -8.79 -5.96 15.66
CA GLY A 268 -10.21 -6.28 15.59
C GLY A 268 -11.14 -5.24 16.22
N HIS A 269 -10.62 -4.08 16.64
CA HIS A 269 -11.39 -3.00 17.27
C HIS A 269 -11.30 -1.71 16.46
N TYR A 270 -12.28 -0.82 16.59
CA TYR A 270 -12.19 0.51 15.99
C TYR A 270 -11.25 1.40 16.79
N SER A 271 -10.33 2.07 16.09
CA SER A 271 -9.69 3.26 16.62
C SER A 271 -10.70 4.41 16.64
N GLY A 272 -10.66 5.26 17.66
CA GLY A 272 -11.45 6.49 17.68
C GLY A 272 -10.86 7.55 16.74
N GLY A 273 -11.65 8.58 16.42
CA GLY A 273 -11.16 9.73 15.67
C GLY A 273 -10.09 10.53 16.42
N ARG A 274 -9.02 10.91 15.74
CA ARG A 274 -7.89 11.66 16.33
C ARG A 274 -7.37 12.72 15.36
N ASN A 275 -6.75 13.77 15.90
CA ASN A 275 -6.07 14.77 15.08
C ASN A 275 -4.79 14.17 14.46
N MET A 276 -4.82 13.97 13.15
CA MET A 276 -3.77 13.34 12.35
C MET A 276 -3.24 14.28 11.30
N THR A 277 -2.13 13.93 10.64
CA THR A 277 -1.48 14.81 9.66
C THR A 277 -2.30 14.93 8.40
N VAL A 278 -2.22 16.11 7.78
CA VAL A 278 -2.86 16.37 6.50
C VAL A 278 -1.84 16.20 5.39
N VAL A 279 -2.22 15.45 4.36
CA VAL A 279 -1.43 15.27 3.15
C VAL A 279 -2.14 16.00 2.01
N ARG A 280 -1.39 16.83 1.29
CA ARG A 280 -1.82 17.44 0.04
C ARG A 280 -1.16 16.69 -1.12
N ILE A 281 -1.97 16.25 -2.08
CA ILE A 281 -1.49 15.63 -3.32
C ILE A 281 -1.37 16.71 -4.39
N ASP A 282 -0.20 16.81 -5.01
CA ASP A 282 0.15 17.81 -6.01
C ASP A 282 0.28 17.20 -7.41
N LYS A 283 0.58 15.90 -7.52
CA LYS A 283 0.63 15.15 -8.79
C LYS A 283 0.17 13.71 -8.63
N VAL A 284 -0.55 13.18 -9.61
CA VAL A 284 -0.96 11.77 -9.69
C VAL A 284 -0.47 11.19 -11.01
N SER A 285 0.21 10.04 -10.96
CA SER A 285 0.62 9.28 -12.14
C SER A 285 0.07 7.86 -12.06
N TYR A 286 -0.56 7.35 -13.12
CA TYR A 286 -1.20 6.03 -13.10
C TYR A 286 -1.18 5.31 -14.44
N ARG A 287 -1.24 3.98 -14.37
CA ARG A 287 -1.44 3.12 -15.56
C ARG A 287 -2.84 3.31 -16.10
N SER A 288 -3.03 3.12 -17.40
CA SER A 288 -4.36 3.22 -18.03
C SER A 288 -5.37 2.20 -17.50
N LYS A 289 -4.86 1.10 -16.92
CA LYS A 289 -5.62 -0.06 -16.49
C LYS A 289 -5.22 -0.49 -15.07
N PRO A 290 -5.32 0.40 -14.07
CA PRO A 290 -4.66 0.22 -12.78
C PRO A 290 -5.26 -0.91 -11.96
N ILE A 291 -4.42 -1.65 -11.24
CA ILE A 291 -4.82 -2.72 -10.32
C ILE A 291 -4.61 -2.27 -8.88
N LEU A 292 -5.68 -1.90 -8.17
CA LEU A 292 -5.59 -1.51 -6.77
C LEU A 292 -5.65 -2.73 -5.85
N ASN A 293 -4.57 -2.94 -5.11
CA ASN A 293 -4.51 -3.97 -4.07
C ASN A 293 -5.10 -3.43 -2.75
N ARG A 294 -6.03 -4.17 -2.17
CA ARG A 294 -6.77 -3.83 -0.95
C ARG A 294 -6.62 -4.95 0.07
N SER A 295 -6.64 -4.63 1.36
CA SER A 295 -6.68 -5.63 2.41
C SER A 295 -8.06 -6.24 2.52
N THR A 296 -8.08 -7.45 3.06
CA THR A 296 -9.31 -8.01 3.62
C THR A 296 -9.68 -7.23 4.87
N SER A 297 -10.97 -7.23 5.22
CA SER A 297 -11.43 -6.62 6.47
C SER A 297 -10.69 -7.23 7.67
N VAL A 298 -10.22 -6.36 8.55
CA VAL A 298 -9.51 -6.69 9.78
C VAL A 298 -10.43 -6.71 10.99
N CYS A 299 -11.50 -5.91 10.98
CA CYS A 299 -12.56 -6.01 11.98
C CYS A 299 -13.49 -7.16 11.63
N ARG A 300 -13.37 -8.24 12.39
CA ARG A 300 -14.45 -9.23 12.48
C ARG A 300 -15.64 -8.47 13.06
N GLY A 301 -16.59 -8.08 12.20
CA GLY A 301 -17.83 -7.41 12.64
C GLY A 301 -18.41 -8.07 13.89
N PRO A 302 -19.13 -7.33 14.74
CA PRO A 302 -19.55 -7.82 16.04
C PRO A 302 -20.13 -9.22 15.89
N ARG A 303 -19.59 -10.20 16.63
CA ARG A 303 -20.37 -11.38 16.96
C ARG A 303 -21.52 -10.85 17.81
N LEU A 304 -22.60 -10.48 17.15
CA LEU A 304 -23.91 -10.38 17.77
C LEU A 304 -24.26 -11.82 18.17
N THR A 305 -23.71 -12.23 19.30
CA THR A 305 -24.38 -13.18 20.18
C THR A 305 -25.66 -12.47 20.59
N ILE A 306 -26.74 -12.80 19.89
CA ILE A 306 -28.10 -12.63 20.39
C ILE A 306 -28.27 -13.61 21.55
#